data_AF-A0A9D8PK60-F1
#
_entry.id   AF-A0A9D8PK60-F1
#
_cell.length_a   1.000
_cell.length_b   1.000
_cell.length_c   1.000
_cell.angle_alpha   90.00
_cell.angle_beta   90.00
_cell.angle_gamma   90.00
#
_symmetry.space_group_name_H-M   'P 1'
#
loop_
_entity.id
_entity.type
_entity.pdbx_description
1 polymer ?
#
loop_
_entity_poly.entity_id
_entity_poly.type
_entity_poly.pdbx_seq_one_letter_code
_entity_poly.pdbx_strand_id
1 'polypeptide(L)'
;MKKPFLKLFVALICILLILSGCTTAKGEGFAIYLTRDDIPPAQMEALSHVNIADKPIISAEDIISYNGQTHEMKLTASSFERIAQMDVSVRGKSFLVCVDKEPIYWGAFWAPISSISFDGVTIWKPLSSQKPKTVTLELGYPSLSHYRGEDPRNNPAVMKSLEQAGKLINKLSKTAIDKLPHSFKGYELYSWPENGQWHFTLITGTNRTKTLKEITSKEDSTPETGWVKIHVVGVDAIKDVLSRLPKGESIFWCDQLHIRETADTDLQLPPAQIVDAIKKHAEQCVLDLAITIP
;
A
#
# COMPACT_ATOMS: atom_id res chain seq x y z
N MET A 1 -51.53 36.36 38.93
CA MET A 1 -51.63 35.63 37.64
C MET A 1 -50.30 35.66 36.87
N LYS A 2 -49.28 34.83 37.18
CA LYS A 2 -48.04 34.73 36.35
C LYS A 2 -47.30 33.37 36.39
N LYS A 3 -47.88 32.30 36.96
CA LYS A 3 -47.21 30.99 37.11
C LYS A 3 -47.50 29.91 36.04
N PRO A 4 -48.64 29.90 35.29
CA PRO A 4 -48.89 28.81 34.33
C PRO A 4 -48.13 28.99 33.01
N PHE A 5 -47.83 30.23 32.60
CA PHE A 5 -47.13 30.52 31.35
C PHE A 5 -45.65 30.10 31.37
N LEU A 6 -44.98 30.19 32.52
CA LEU A 6 -43.56 29.79 32.64
C LEU A 6 -43.40 28.26 32.52
N LYS A 7 -44.34 27.49 33.07
CA LYS A 7 -44.33 26.02 32.95
C LYS A 7 -44.60 25.56 31.52
N LEU A 8 -45.50 26.24 30.82
CA LEU A 8 -45.81 25.95 29.41
C LEU A 8 -44.63 26.28 28.50
N PHE A 9 -43.92 27.39 28.77
CA PHE A 9 -42.75 27.81 27.99
C PHE A 9 -41.54 26.89 28.19
N VAL A 10 -41.28 26.43 29.42
CA VAL A 10 -40.21 25.46 29.70
C VAL A 10 -40.52 24.10 29.08
N ALA A 11 -41.78 23.64 29.13
CA ALA A 11 -42.18 22.39 28.47
C ALA A 11 -42.00 22.45 26.94
N LEU A 12 -42.30 23.60 26.32
CA LEU A 12 -42.13 23.79 24.88
C LEU A 12 -40.65 23.79 24.47
N ILE A 13 -39.76 24.40 25.27
CA ILE A 13 -38.30 24.40 25.04
C ILE A 13 -37.71 22.99 25.22
N CYS A 14 -38.18 22.22 26.22
CA CYS A 14 -37.74 20.83 26.39
C CYS A 14 -38.17 19.96 25.20
N ILE A 15 -39.35 20.16 24.63
CA ILE A 15 -39.81 19.41 23.44
C ILE A 15 -38.99 19.80 22.19
N LEU A 16 -38.63 21.08 22.03
CA LEU A 16 -37.76 21.56 20.95
C LEU A 16 -36.31 21.04 21.05
N LEU A 17 -35.81 20.81 22.27
CA LEU A 17 -34.47 20.22 22.48
C LEU A 17 -34.43 18.71 22.18
N ILE A 18 -35.55 17.99 22.33
CA ILE A 18 -35.64 16.55 22.00
C ILE A 18 -35.73 16.32 20.49
N LEU A 19 -36.26 17.31 19.73
CA LEU A 19 -36.39 17.25 18.27
C LEU A 19 -35.14 17.72 17.51
N SER A 20 -34.12 18.24 18.20
CA SER A 20 -32.84 18.66 17.57
C SER A 20 -31.82 17.53 17.45
N GLY A 21 -32.17 16.31 17.90
CA GLY A 21 -31.40 15.10 17.68
C GLY A 21 -31.65 14.51 16.30
N CYS A 22 -31.37 15.25 15.23
CA CYS A 22 -31.11 14.62 13.93
C CYS A 22 -29.80 13.84 14.07
N THR A 23 -29.88 12.61 14.58
CA THR A 23 -28.91 11.57 14.25
C THR A 23 -29.04 11.37 12.75
N THR A 24 -28.25 12.10 11.96
CA THR A 24 -27.94 11.70 10.60
C THR A 24 -27.50 10.25 10.73
N ALA A 25 -28.30 9.32 10.22
CA ALA A 25 -27.92 7.92 10.20
C ALA A 25 -26.54 7.89 9.56
N LYS A 26 -25.52 7.56 10.37
CA LYS A 26 -24.15 7.48 9.89
C LYS A 26 -24.19 6.46 8.77
N GLY A 27 -23.97 6.91 7.53
CA GLY A 27 -23.94 6.02 6.39
C GLY A 27 -22.91 4.91 6.63
N GLU A 28 -23.06 3.80 5.92
CA GLU A 28 -22.16 2.64 6.04
C GLU A 28 -20.69 3.01 5.80
N GLY A 29 -20.44 4.10 5.07
CA GLY A 29 -19.12 4.59 4.73
C GLY A 29 -18.49 3.70 3.66
N PHE A 30 -17.17 3.57 3.74
CA PHE A 30 -16.38 2.80 2.78
C PHE A 30 -16.66 1.30 2.93
N ALA A 31 -16.90 0.64 1.79
CA ALA A 31 -16.98 -0.80 1.73
C ALA A 31 -16.60 -1.34 0.34
N ILE A 32 -16.14 -2.59 0.30
CA ILE A 32 -15.93 -3.36 -0.92
C ILE A 32 -16.95 -4.50 -0.93
N TYR A 33 -17.69 -4.58 -2.03
CA TYR A 33 -18.73 -5.56 -2.27
C TYR A 33 -18.37 -6.48 -3.43
N LEU A 34 -18.73 -7.75 -3.34
CA LEU A 34 -18.79 -8.59 -4.53
C LEU A 34 -20.01 -8.21 -5.37
N THR A 35 -19.97 -8.53 -6.67
CA THR A 35 -21.16 -8.46 -7.53
C THR A 35 -22.18 -9.51 -7.06
N ARG A 36 -23.47 -9.17 -7.10
CA ARG A 36 -24.55 -10.08 -6.66
C ARG A 36 -24.61 -11.35 -7.51
N ASP A 37 -24.44 -11.18 -8.82
CA ASP A 37 -24.59 -12.24 -9.82
C ASP A 37 -23.24 -12.85 -10.27
N ASP A 38 -22.18 -12.63 -9.49
CA ASP A 38 -20.80 -13.09 -9.77
C ASP A 38 -20.31 -12.76 -11.19
N ILE A 39 -20.62 -11.52 -11.62
CA ILE A 39 -20.28 -11.01 -12.96
C ILE A 39 -18.75 -11.09 -13.17
N PRO A 40 -18.27 -11.76 -14.23
CA PRO A 40 -16.84 -11.89 -14.48
C PRO A 40 -16.22 -10.55 -14.91
N PRO A 41 -14.94 -10.27 -14.59
CA PRO A 41 -14.31 -8.99 -14.89
C PRO A 41 -14.39 -8.56 -16.37
N ALA A 42 -14.31 -9.53 -17.30
CA ALA A 42 -14.41 -9.29 -18.74
C ALA A 42 -15.79 -8.77 -19.22
N GLN A 43 -16.83 -8.82 -18.39
CA GLN A 43 -18.18 -8.34 -18.72
C GLN A 43 -18.53 -7.03 -18.02
N MET A 44 -17.73 -6.57 -17.05
CA MET A 44 -18.07 -5.43 -16.20
C MET A 44 -18.27 -4.13 -16.99
N GLU A 45 -17.43 -3.87 -17.99
CA GLU A 45 -17.51 -2.64 -18.81
C GLU A 45 -18.76 -2.58 -19.71
N ALA A 46 -19.34 -3.73 -20.04
CA ALA A 46 -20.52 -3.80 -20.92
C ALA A 46 -21.84 -3.52 -20.18
N LEU A 47 -21.80 -3.42 -18.85
CA LEU A 47 -22.98 -3.27 -18.01
C LEU A 47 -23.18 -1.82 -17.59
N SER A 48 -24.38 -1.29 -17.80
CA SER A 48 -24.74 0.06 -17.33
C SER A 48 -25.05 0.10 -15.83
N HIS A 49 -25.41 -1.05 -15.24
CA HIS A 49 -25.75 -1.18 -13.83
C HIS A 49 -25.27 -2.54 -13.32
N VAL A 50 -24.70 -2.56 -12.11
CA VAL A 50 -24.22 -3.77 -11.45
C VAL A 50 -24.73 -3.79 -10.01
N ASN A 51 -25.47 -4.83 -9.66
CA ASN A 51 -25.97 -4.99 -8.30
C ASN A 51 -24.84 -5.49 -7.38
N ILE A 52 -24.71 -4.87 -6.21
CA ILE A 52 -23.82 -5.35 -5.15
C ILE A 52 -24.48 -6.48 -4.35
N ALA A 53 -23.66 -7.37 -3.80
CA ALA A 53 -24.08 -8.38 -2.82
C ALA A 53 -24.68 -7.73 -1.56
N ASP A 54 -25.48 -8.49 -0.80
CA ASP A 54 -26.18 -7.95 0.37
C ASP A 54 -25.24 -7.55 1.53
N LYS A 55 -24.03 -8.13 1.57
CA LYS A 55 -23.01 -7.86 2.59
C LYS A 55 -21.67 -7.54 1.95
N PRO A 56 -20.90 -6.60 2.52
CA PRO A 56 -19.57 -6.29 2.02
C PRO A 56 -18.62 -7.45 2.31
N ILE A 57 -17.67 -7.67 1.40
CA ILE A 57 -16.54 -8.58 1.64
C ILE A 57 -15.48 -7.90 2.52
N ILE A 58 -15.37 -6.57 2.44
CA ILE A 58 -14.55 -5.72 3.31
C ILE A 58 -15.36 -4.48 3.67
N SER A 59 -15.64 -4.27 4.96
CA SER A 59 -16.24 -3.05 5.49
C SER A 59 -15.18 -2.13 6.12
N ALA A 60 -15.55 -0.90 6.48
CA ALA A 60 -14.67 -0.02 7.26
C ALA A 60 -14.21 -0.63 8.61
N GLU A 61 -15.03 -1.49 9.23
CA GLU A 61 -14.67 -2.20 10.47
C GLU A 61 -13.57 -3.25 10.25
N ASP A 62 -13.51 -3.82 9.05
CA ASP A 62 -12.52 -4.81 8.65
C ASP A 62 -11.14 -4.20 8.35
N ILE A 63 -11.06 -2.87 8.26
CA ILE A 63 -9.85 -2.11 7.94
C ILE A 63 -9.22 -1.58 9.22
N ILE A 64 -7.94 -1.88 9.40
CA ILE A 64 -7.10 -1.28 10.45
C ILE A 64 -6.60 0.08 9.96
N SER A 65 -6.03 0.12 8.75
CA SER A 65 -5.54 1.34 8.12
C SER A 65 -5.54 1.20 6.60
N TYR A 66 -5.70 2.32 5.91
CA TYR A 66 -5.57 2.44 4.47
C TYR A 66 -4.59 3.54 4.13
N ASN A 67 -3.54 3.22 3.38
CA ASN A 67 -2.59 4.21 2.92
C ASN A 67 -3.10 4.91 1.65
N GLY A 68 -3.29 6.23 1.73
CA GLY A 68 -3.83 7.02 0.64
C GLY A 68 -2.92 7.13 -0.59
N GLN A 69 -1.58 7.05 -0.43
CA GLN A 69 -0.66 7.24 -1.56
C GLN A 69 -0.30 5.94 -2.29
N THR A 70 -0.49 4.78 -1.66
CA THR A 70 -0.19 3.47 -2.28
C THR A 70 -1.30 2.47 -2.32
N HIS A 71 -2.41 2.77 -1.64
CA HIS A 71 -3.58 1.92 -1.62
C HIS A 71 -3.33 0.55 -0.98
N GLU A 72 -2.36 0.48 -0.06
CA GLU A 72 -2.25 -0.62 0.89
C GLU A 72 -3.36 -0.56 1.93
N MET A 73 -4.00 -1.69 2.14
CA MET A 73 -5.07 -1.87 3.10
C MET A 73 -4.66 -2.94 4.11
N LYS A 74 -4.38 -2.50 5.35
CA LYS A 74 -4.14 -3.40 6.46
C LYS A 74 -5.48 -3.87 7.01
N LEU A 75 -5.65 -5.18 7.08
CA LEU A 75 -6.91 -5.82 7.44
C LEU A 75 -6.85 -6.43 8.84
N THR A 76 -8.03 -6.56 9.46
CA THR A 76 -8.18 -7.43 10.63
C THR A 76 -7.82 -8.87 10.29
N ALA A 77 -7.49 -9.66 11.30
CA ALA A 77 -7.15 -11.06 11.11
C ALA A 77 -8.29 -11.86 10.44
N SER A 78 -9.53 -11.63 10.85
CA SER A 78 -10.71 -12.29 10.32
C SER A 78 -11.00 -11.89 8.88
N SER A 79 -10.92 -10.60 8.55
CA SER A 79 -11.21 -10.14 7.18
C SER A 79 -10.16 -10.61 6.18
N PHE A 80 -8.88 -10.62 6.57
CA PHE A 80 -7.81 -11.18 5.75
C PHE A 80 -8.03 -12.67 5.43
N GLU A 81 -8.40 -13.49 6.43
CA GLU A 81 -8.69 -14.91 6.20
C GLU A 81 -9.90 -15.12 5.29
N ARG A 82 -10.95 -14.30 5.41
CA ARG A 82 -12.11 -14.38 4.49
C ARG A 82 -11.67 -14.21 3.04
N ILE A 83 -10.75 -13.28 2.75
CA ILE A 83 -10.23 -13.07 1.40
C ILE A 83 -9.30 -14.21 0.99
N ALA A 84 -8.43 -14.67 1.88
CA ALA A 84 -7.49 -15.77 1.60
C ALA A 84 -8.20 -17.10 1.28
N GLN A 85 -9.39 -17.32 1.85
CA GLN A 85 -10.21 -18.51 1.63
C GLN A 85 -11.22 -18.36 0.48
N MET A 86 -11.38 -17.15 -0.07
CA MET A 86 -12.31 -16.91 -1.16
C MET A 86 -11.88 -17.67 -2.42
N ASP A 87 -12.85 -18.29 -3.07
CA ASP A 87 -12.65 -18.87 -4.40
C ASP A 87 -12.50 -17.77 -5.44
N VAL A 88 -11.33 -17.72 -6.08
CA VAL A 88 -10.97 -16.75 -7.11
C VAL A 88 -10.36 -17.53 -8.26
N SER A 89 -11.08 -17.59 -9.38
CA SER A 89 -10.60 -18.23 -10.59
C SER A 89 -9.40 -17.48 -11.18
N VAL A 90 -8.70 -18.10 -12.13
CA VAL A 90 -7.66 -17.41 -12.93
C VAL A 90 -8.20 -16.23 -13.75
N ARG A 91 -9.53 -16.14 -13.94
CA ARG A 91 -10.19 -15.00 -14.60
C ARG A 91 -10.60 -13.89 -13.61
N GLY A 92 -10.25 -14.04 -12.33
CA GLY A 92 -10.59 -13.11 -11.27
C GLY A 92 -12.02 -13.22 -10.77
N LYS A 93 -12.36 -12.36 -9.81
CA LYS A 93 -13.70 -12.21 -9.23
C LYS A 93 -13.99 -10.73 -9.00
N SER A 94 -15.03 -10.20 -9.65
CA SER A 94 -15.30 -8.77 -9.64
C SER A 94 -15.76 -8.25 -8.28
N PHE A 95 -15.36 -7.03 -7.95
CA PHE A 95 -15.85 -6.29 -6.79
C PHE A 95 -16.19 -4.85 -7.18
N LEU A 96 -17.00 -4.19 -6.37
CA LEU A 96 -17.25 -2.76 -6.40
C LEU A 96 -16.75 -2.12 -5.11
N VAL A 97 -16.07 -0.98 -5.25
CA VAL A 97 -15.77 -0.09 -4.13
C VAL A 97 -16.92 0.90 -4.03
N CYS A 98 -17.51 0.96 -2.84
CA CYS A 98 -18.69 1.76 -2.56
C CYS A 98 -18.43 2.73 -1.41
N VAL A 99 -19.19 3.82 -1.42
CA VAL A 99 -19.39 4.70 -0.27
C VAL A 99 -20.89 4.76 -0.02
N ASP A 100 -21.32 4.40 1.19
CA ASP A 100 -22.74 4.39 1.56
C ASP A 100 -23.61 3.54 0.60
N LYS A 101 -23.08 2.39 0.18
CA LYS A 101 -23.65 1.45 -0.81
C LYS A 101 -23.76 1.98 -2.25
N GLU A 102 -23.33 3.21 -2.51
CA GLU A 102 -23.23 3.75 -3.86
C GLU A 102 -21.91 3.31 -4.50
N PRO A 103 -21.93 2.58 -5.65
CA PRO A 103 -20.72 2.22 -6.36
C PRO A 103 -19.92 3.43 -6.86
N ILE A 104 -18.61 3.44 -6.59
CA ILE A 104 -17.69 4.50 -7.02
C ILE A 104 -16.80 4.02 -8.17
N TYR A 105 -16.20 2.85 -8.02
CA TYR A 105 -15.43 2.18 -9.07
C TYR A 105 -15.45 0.67 -8.85
N TRP A 106 -14.96 -0.08 -9.83
CA TRP A 106 -14.90 -1.54 -9.76
C TRP A 106 -13.48 -2.05 -9.97
N GLY A 107 -13.27 -3.30 -9.57
CA GLY A 107 -12.03 -4.02 -9.76
C GLY A 107 -12.25 -5.53 -9.66
N ALA A 108 -11.17 -6.29 -9.51
CA ALA A 108 -11.26 -7.72 -9.35
C ALA A 108 -10.28 -8.27 -8.31
N PHE A 109 -10.73 -9.22 -7.50
CA PHE A 109 -9.81 -10.11 -6.82
C PHE A 109 -9.13 -10.97 -7.86
N TRP A 110 -7.81 -11.08 -7.80
CA TRP A 110 -7.03 -11.77 -8.83
C TRP A 110 -6.18 -12.89 -8.24
N ALA A 111 -6.09 -14.01 -8.97
CA ALA A 111 -5.23 -15.12 -8.59
C ALA A 111 -3.78 -14.81 -8.99
N PRO A 112 -2.79 -14.84 -8.07
CA PRO A 112 -1.38 -14.55 -8.40
C PRO A 112 -0.73 -15.52 -9.40
N ILE A 113 -1.36 -16.67 -9.63
CA ILE A 113 -0.92 -17.70 -10.58
C ILE A 113 -1.63 -17.58 -11.93
N SER A 114 -2.40 -16.52 -12.16
CA SER A 114 -3.08 -16.30 -13.43
C SER A 114 -2.09 -15.92 -14.53
N SER A 115 -2.27 -16.48 -15.72
CA SER A 115 -1.60 -16.06 -16.96
C SER A 115 -2.44 -15.07 -17.79
N ILE A 116 -3.62 -14.68 -17.29
CA ILE A 116 -4.51 -13.73 -17.95
C ILE A 116 -4.20 -12.34 -17.41
N SER A 117 -3.87 -11.41 -18.30
CA SER A 117 -3.71 -10.00 -17.93
C SER A 117 -5.07 -9.35 -17.66
N PHE A 118 -5.05 -8.28 -16.87
CA PHE A 118 -6.24 -7.51 -16.55
C PHE A 118 -5.93 -6.02 -16.59
N ASP A 119 -6.81 -5.26 -17.21
CA ASP A 119 -6.75 -3.80 -17.34
C ASP A 119 -7.77 -3.19 -16.37
N GLY A 120 -7.46 -3.21 -15.07
CA GLY A 120 -8.36 -2.71 -14.03
C GLY A 120 -7.71 -2.73 -12.65
N VAL A 121 -8.44 -2.27 -11.64
CA VAL A 121 -7.97 -2.32 -10.24
C VAL A 121 -7.96 -3.77 -9.76
N THR A 122 -6.86 -4.24 -9.21
CA THR A 122 -6.76 -5.60 -8.65
C THR A 122 -6.53 -5.61 -7.15
N ILE A 123 -7.07 -6.64 -6.49
CA ILE A 123 -6.64 -7.05 -5.16
C ILE A 123 -6.17 -8.50 -5.29
N TRP A 124 -4.89 -8.75 -5.09
CA TRP A 124 -4.39 -10.12 -5.22
C TRP A 124 -4.90 -10.96 -4.06
N LYS A 125 -5.36 -12.18 -4.37
CA LYS A 125 -5.77 -13.13 -3.35
C LYS A 125 -4.54 -13.47 -2.49
N PRO A 126 -4.53 -13.14 -1.19
CA PRO A 126 -3.40 -13.44 -0.33
C PRO A 126 -3.36 -14.93 0.02
N LEU A 127 -2.21 -15.37 0.53
CA LEU A 127 -2.06 -16.68 1.17
C LEU A 127 -2.41 -16.55 2.66
N SER A 128 -3.15 -17.50 3.23
CA SER A 128 -3.59 -17.44 4.65
C SER A 128 -2.44 -17.25 5.65
N SER A 129 -1.25 -17.81 5.38
CA SER A 129 -0.09 -17.69 6.27
C SER A 129 0.67 -16.36 6.14
N GLN A 130 0.27 -15.46 5.24
CA GLN A 130 0.98 -14.22 4.92
C GLN A 130 0.97 -13.24 6.11
N LYS A 131 2.14 -12.65 6.35
CA LYS A 131 2.34 -11.53 7.29
C LYS A 131 3.19 -10.45 6.61
N PRO A 132 2.83 -9.15 6.75
CA PRO A 132 1.66 -8.62 7.44
C PRO A 132 0.35 -8.96 6.73
N LYS A 133 -0.78 -8.84 7.44
CA LYS A 133 -2.14 -9.06 6.91
C LYS A 133 -2.62 -7.85 6.11
N THR A 134 -1.91 -7.57 5.02
CA THR A 134 -2.11 -6.43 4.14
C THR A 134 -2.45 -6.92 2.74
N VAL A 135 -3.39 -6.25 2.10
CA VAL A 135 -3.67 -6.39 0.67
C VAL A 135 -3.46 -5.04 -0.01
N THR A 136 -3.10 -5.07 -1.28
CA THR A 136 -2.86 -3.84 -2.06
C THR A 136 -3.88 -3.74 -3.17
N LEU A 137 -4.44 -2.55 -3.37
CA LEU A 137 -5.25 -2.24 -4.54
C LEU A 137 -4.30 -1.78 -5.65
N GLU A 138 -3.92 -2.68 -6.54
CA GLU A 138 -3.00 -2.41 -7.64
C GLU A 138 -3.74 -1.99 -8.92
N LEU A 139 -3.02 -1.40 -9.87
CA LEU A 139 -3.53 -1.13 -11.21
C LEU A 139 -2.95 -2.13 -12.18
N GLY A 140 -3.84 -2.80 -12.91
CA GLY A 140 -3.48 -3.81 -13.88
C GLY A 140 -3.00 -5.12 -13.24
N TYR A 141 -2.91 -6.15 -14.07
CA TYR A 141 -2.22 -7.40 -13.77
C TYR A 141 -1.58 -7.94 -15.04
N PRO A 142 -0.35 -8.49 -14.97
CA PRO A 142 0.48 -8.69 -13.76
C PRO A 142 1.17 -7.43 -13.23
N SER A 143 0.98 -6.28 -13.88
CA SER A 143 1.63 -5.02 -13.51
C SER A 143 0.89 -3.81 -14.06
N LEU A 144 1.26 -2.63 -13.55
CA LEU A 144 0.77 -1.31 -13.99
C LEU A 144 0.82 -1.08 -15.50
N SER A 145 1.76 -1.69 -16.23
CA SER A 145 1.85 -1.52 -17.69
C SER A 145 0.64 -2.07 -18.46
N HIS A 146 -0.21 -2.86 -17.80
CA HIS A 146 -1.43 -3.42 -18.37
C HIS A 146 -2.65 -2.54 -18.09
N TYR A 147 -2.51 -1.49 -17.28
CA TYR A 147 -3.59 -0.56 -16.97
C TYR A 147 -3.57 0.64 -17.91
N ARG A 148 -4.74 0.98 -18.48
CA ARG A 148 -4.89 2.07 -19.46
C ARG A 148 -5.87 3.17 -19.02
N GLY A 149 -6.61 2.94 -17.93
CA GLY A 149 -7.59 3.89 -17.41
C GLY A 149 -7.01 5.02 -16.57
N GLU A 150 -7.87 5.93 -16.12
CA GLU A 150 -7.56 6.89 -15.07
C GLU A 150 -7.63 6.21 -13.70
N ASP A 151 -6.62 6.42 -12.84
CA ASP A 151 -6.57 5.81 -11.52
C ASP A 151 -7.78 6.21 -10.64
N PRO A 152 -8.73 5.29 -10.38
CA PRO A 152 -9.94 5.63 -9.63
C PRO A 152 -9.70 5.52 -8.11
N ARG A 153 -8.56 4.96 -7.68
CA ARG A 153 -8.31 4.63 -6.26
C ARG A 153 -8.21 5.89 -5.41
N ASN A 154 -7.84 7.02 -6.02
CA ASN A 154 -7.79 8.35 -5.40
C ASN A 154 -9.13 9.12 -5.41
N ASN A 155 -10.25 8.45 -5.68
CA ASN A 155 -11.55 9.10 -5.71
C ASN A 155 -11.83 9.88 -4.39
N PRO A 156 -12.18 11.18 -4.45
CA PRO A 156 -12.36 12.01 -3.24
C PRO A 156 -13.42 11.48 -2.27
N ALA A 157 -14.49 10.84 -2.76
CA ALA A 157 -15.53 10.29 -1.89
C ALA A 157 -14.99 9.11 -1.06
N VAL A 158 -14.19 8.24 -1.69
CA VAL A 158 -13.53 7.10 -1.03
C VAL A 158 -12.55 7.59 0.02
N MET A 159 -11.66 8.52 -0.34
CA MET A 159 -10.66 9.06 0.58
C MET A 159 -11.32 9.76 1.77
N LYS A 160 -12.32 10.61 1.53
CA LYS A 160 -13.06 11.29 2.59
C LYS A 160 -13.76 10.29 3.53
N SER A 161 -14.36 9.24 2.98
CA SER A 161 -15.04 8.21 3.78
C SER A 161 -14.06 7.45 4.68
N LEU A 162 -12.89 7.06 4.14
CA LEU A 162 -11.83 6.43 4.92
C LEU A 162 -11.23 7.37 5.99
N GLU A 163 -11.11 8.66 5.69
CA GLU A 163 -10.67 9.69 6.65
C GLU A 163 -11.67 9.86 7.80
N GLN A 164 -12.96 9.99 7.48
CA GLN A 164 -14.04 10.12 8.47
C GLN A 164 -14.17 8.88 9.36
N ALA A 165 -13.82 7.70 8.84
CA ALA A 165 -13.74 6.46 9.59
C ALA A 165 -12.45 6.31 10.41
N GLY A 166 -11.52 7.26 10.33
CA GLY A 166 -10.22 7.22 11.00
C GLY A 166 -9.29 6.14 10.47
N LYS A 167 -9.49 5.71 9.22
CA LYS A 167 -8.72 4.63 8.57
C LYS A 167 -7.64 5.15 7.64
N LEU A 168 -7.84 6.33 7.07
CA LEU A 168 -6.91 6.92 6.11
C LEU A 168 -5.62 7.41 6.79
N ILE A 169 -4.48 7.00 6.24
CA ILE A 169 -3.17 7.57 6.56
C ILE A 169 -2.62 8.27 5.30
N ASN A 170 -2.49 9.60 5.34
CA ASN A 170 -2.05 10.45 4.22
C ASN A 170 -0.63 10.98 4.37
N LYS A 171 -0.06 10.83 5.57
CA LYS A 171 1.30 11.25 5.91
C LYS A 171 1.96 10.09 6.63
N LEU A 172 2.99 9.53 6.02
CA LEU A 172 4.15 9.12 6.81
C LEU A 172 4.62 10.37 7.54
N SER A 173 4.23 10.52 8.81
CA SER A 173 4.88 11.51 9.65
C SER A 173 6.38 11.21 9.57
N LYS A 174 7.18 12.25 9.42
CA LYS A 174 8.66 12.20 9.37
C LYS A 174 9.31 11.53 10.60
N THR A 175 8.48 11.04 11.51
CA THR A 175 8.76 10.42 12.80
C THR A 175 8.35 8.93 12.86
N ALA A 176 7.78 8.35 11.79
CA ALA A 176 7.17 7.01 11.84
C ALA A 176 8.04 5.85 11.33
N ILE A 177 9.27 6.08 10.87
CA ILE A 177 10.12 4.98 10.40
C ILE A 177 11.25 4.70 11.39
N ASP A 178 10.87 4.31 12.61
CA ASP A 178 11.80 3.65 13.53
C ASP A 178 12.24 2.28 12.96
N LYS A 179 11.46 1.66 12.06
CA LYS A 179 11.77 0.40 11.37
C LYS A 179 11.20 0.30 9.95
N LEU A 180 11.98 -0.22 9.02
CA LEU A 180 11.62 -0.61 7.66
C LEU A 180 10.93 -1.99 7.63
N PRO A 181 10.12 -2.32 6.61
CA PRO A 181 9.44 -3.61 6.49
C PRO A 181 10.43 -4.77 6.21
N HIS A 182 9.96 -6.01 6.39
CA HIS A 182 10.66 -7.18 5.85
C HIS A 182 10.48 -7.25 4.33
N SER A 183 11.51 -7.69 3.60
CA SER A 183 11.42 -7.97 2.17
C SER A 183 11.44 -9.47 1.92
N PHE A 184 10.52 -9.95 1.07
CA PHE A 184 10.46 -11.38 0.72
C PHE A 184 11.76 -11.90 0.09
N LYS A 185 12.53 -11.03 -0.57
CA LYS A 185 13.80 -11.37 -1.24
C LYS A 185 14.99 -10.62 -0.69
N GLY A 186 14.85 -9.98 0.47
CA GLY A 186 15.86 -9.06 0.98
C GLY A 186 15.92 -7.75 0.20
N TYR A 187 16.97 -6.99 0.45
CA TYR A 187 17.20 -5.67 -0.13
C TYR A 187 18.40 -5.68 -1.06
N GLU A 188 18.37 -4.84 -2.09
CA GLU A 188 19.49 -4.55 -2.95
C GLU A 188 20.11 -3.22 -2.49
N LEU A 189 21.44 -3.17 -2.36
CA LEU A 189 22.20 -1.97 -2.07
C LEU A 189 23.05 -1.61 -3.28
N TYR A 190 22.94 -0.37 -3.74
CA TYR A 190 23.74 0.19 -4.82
C TYR A 190 24.53 1.38 -4.32
N SER A 191 25.71 1.60 -4.90
CA SER A 191 26.57 2.73 -4.59
C SER A 191 27.24 3.32 -5.83
N TRP A 192 27.48 4.63 -5.83
CA TRP A 192 28.23 5.33 -6.87
C TRP A 192 28.83 6.63 -6.33
N PRO A 193 29.95 7.12 -6.90
CA PRO A 193 30.44 8.45 -6.60
C PRO A 193 29.70 9.50 -7.43
N GLU A 194 29.30 10.61 -6.81
CA GLU A 194 28.80 11.80 -7.49
C GLU A 194 29.31 13.03 -6.72
N ASN A 195 29.87 14.02 -7.44
CA ASN A 195 30.34 15.29 -6.86
C ASN A 195 31.28 15.15 -5.64
N GLY A 196 32.15 14.13 -5.64
CA GLY A 196 33.09 13.86 -4.55
C GLY A 196 32.48 13.22 -3.30
N GLN A 197 31.20 12.84 -3.34
CA GLN A 197 30.51 12.13 -2.28
C GLN A 197 30.05 10.74 -2.74
N TRP A 198 29.90 9.83 -1.78
CA TRP A 198 29.32 8.51 -2.05
C TRP A 198 27.82 8.55 -1.87
N HIS A 199 27.12 8.15 -2.91
CA HIS A 199 25.68 7.99 -2.91
C HIS A 199 25.35 6.51 -2.74
N PHE A 200 24.24 6.25 -2.05
CA PHE A 200 23.73 4.92 -1.82
C PHE A 200 22.23 4.90 -2.08
N THR A 201 21.76 3.79 -2.66
CA THR A 201 20.33 3.48 -2.74
C THR A 201 20.09 2.10 -2.17
N LEU A 202 19.27 2.02 -1.11
CA LEU A 202 18.74 0.77 -0.61
C LEU A 202 17.34 0.57 -1.20
N ILE A 203 17.12 -0.53 -1.92
CA ILE A 203 15.85 -0.81 -2.61
C ILE A 203 15.36 -2.24 -2.36
N THR A 204 14.05 -2.47 -2.34
CA THR A 204 13.46 -3.81 -2.19
C THR A 204 13.89 -4.72 -3.34
N GLY A 205 14.41 -5.90 -3.01
CA GLY A 205 14.86 -6.90 -3.98
C GLY A 205 13.72 -7.54 -4.76
N THR A 206 13.90 -7.74 -6.08
CA THR A 206 12.91 -8.40 -6.94
C THR A 206 13.53 -9.32 -8.00
N ASN A 207 12.69 -10.09 -8.71
CA ASN A 207 13.14 -10.82 -9.92
C ASN A 207 13.26 -9.91 -11.16
N ARG A 208 13.15 -8.59 -10.99
CA ARG A 208 13.21 -7.61 -12.08
C ARG A 208 14.54 -6.87 -11.98
N THR A 209 15.23 -6.72 -13.12
CA THR A 209 16.40 -5.85 -13.25
C THR A 209 16.01 -4.39 -13.02
N LYS A 210 16.74 -3.69 -12.15
CA LYS A 210 16.56 -2.25 -11.90
C LYS A 210 17.27 -1.45 -13.00
N THR A 211 16.64 -0.35 -13.41
CA THR A 211 17.28 0.59 -14.36
C THR A 211 18.20 1.55 -13.61
N LEU A 212 19.21 2.10 -14.27
CA LEU A 212 20.09 3.09 -13.64
C LEU A 212 19.30 4.30 -13.16
N LYS A 213 18.37 4.81 -13.98
CA LYS A 213 17.49 5.94 -13.64
C LYS A 213 16.66 5.66 -12.37
N GLU A 214 16.21 4.43 -12.19
CA GLU A 214 15.48 4.03 -10.99
C GLU A 214 16.38 4.05 -9.75
N ILE A 215 17.61 3.55 -9.86
CA ILE A 215 18.57 3.50 -8.75
C ILE A 215 19.02 4.91 -8.35
N THR A 216 19.33 5.77 -9.32
CA THR A 216 19.95 7.07 -9.10
C THR A 216 18.95 8.21 -8.91
N SER A 217 17.65 8.00 -9.14
CA SER A 217 16.68 9.06 -8.89
C SER A 217 16.63 9.41 -7.41
N LYS A 218 16.60 10.71 -7.09
CA LYS A 218 16.61 11.23 -5.71
C LYS A 218 15.26 11.15 -5.02
N GLU A 219 14.25 10.64 -5.75
CA GLU A 219 12.94 10.37 -5.21
C GLU A 219 13.01 9.09 -4.37
N ASP A 220 12.89 9.27 -3.06
CA ASP A 220 12.62 8.18 -2.14
C ASP A 220 11.21 7.64 -2.41
N SER A 221 11.09 6.32 -2.54
CA SER A 221 9.80 5.65 -2.46
C SER A 221 9.83 4.74 -1.24
N THR A 222 9.16 5.12 -0.16
CA THR A 222 9.08 4.31 1.05
C THR A 222 7.64 3.91 1.34
N PRO A 223 7.42 3.11 2.39
CA PRO A 223 7.10 1.68 2.39
C PRO A 223 5.62 1.40 2.11
N GLU A 224 5.01 2.19 1.24
CA GLU A 224 3.58 2.24 1.16
C GLU A 224 3.03 1.11 0.24
N THR A 225 3.84 0.42 -0.58
CA THR A 225 3.47 -0.83 -1.32
C THR A 225 4.26 -2.08 -0.88
N GLY A 226 4.99 -2.01 0.25
CA GLY A 226 6.04 -2.96 0.60
C GLY A 226 7.31 -2.80 -0.26
N TRP A 227 7.29 -1.86 -1.22
CA TRP A 227 8.45 -1.39 -1.95
C TRP A 227 9.13 -0.26 -1.18
N VAL A 228 10.41 -0.45 -0.89
CA VAL A 228 11.30 0.53 -0.29
C VAL A 228 12.33 0.89 -1.33
N LYS A 229 12.63 2.18 -1.44
CA LYS A 229 13.75 2.77 -2.14
C LYS A 229 14.14 4.02 -1.36
N ILE A 230 15.34 4.00 -0.79
CA ILE A 230 15.86 5.08 0.03
C ILE A 230 17.20 5.50 -0.57
N HIS A 231 17.26 6.75 -1.02
CA HIS A 231 18.48 7.38 -1.49
C HIS A 231 19.12 8.18 -0.36
N VAL A 232 20.42 7.97 -0.14
CA VAL A 232 21.19 8.73 0.85
C VAL A 232 22.58 9.07 0.34
N VAL A 233 23.16 10.13 0.92
CA VAL A 233 24.51 10.59 0.62
C VAL A 233 25.36 10.46 1.88
N GLY A 234 26.48 9.76 1.76
CA GLY A 234 27.45 9.57 2.84
C GLY A 234 27.26 8.30 3.66
N VAL A 235 28.35 7.89 4.30
CA VAL A 235 28.47 6.61 5.02
C VAL A 235 27.57 6.56 6.27
N ASP A 236 27.47 7.66 7.01
CA ASP A 236 26.65 7.69 8.24
C ASP A 236 25.16 7.63 7.93
N ALA A 237 24.73 8.22 6.81
CA ALA A 237 23.34 8.20 6.39
C ALA A 237 22.90 6.78 5.97
N ILE A 238 23.74 6.02 5.24
CA ILE A 238 23.40 4.63 4.91
C ILE A 238 23.41 3.73 6.15
N LYS A 239 24.31 3.98 7.12
CA LYS A 239 24.28 3.26 8.40
C LYS A 239 22.99 3.48 9.18
N ASP A 240 22.47 4.70 9.22
CA ASP A 240 21.17 5.01 9.83
C ASP A 240 20.02 4.24 9.15
N VAL A 241 20.02 4.19 7.81
CA VAL A 241 19.05 3.40 7.05
C VAL A 241 19.14 1.91 7.37
N LEU A 242 20.35 1.35 7.44
CA LEU A 242 20.56 -0.06 7.80
C LEU A 242 20.09 -0.37 9.22
N SER A 243 20.27 0.54 10.17
CA SER A 243 19.79 0.37 11.56
C SER A 243 18.26 0.29 11.67
N ARG A 244 17.54 0.74 10.64
CA ARG A 244 16.08 0.64 10.57
C ARG A 244 15.61 -0.69 9.96
N LEU A 245 16.48 -1.50 9.37
CA LEU A 245 16.09 -2.81 8.83
C LEU A 245 15.74 -3.81 9.94
N PRO A 246 14.81 -4.74 9.70
CA PRO A 246 14.55 -5.83 10.63
C PRO A 246 15.79 -6.72 10.82
N LYS A 247 15.95 -7.28 12.03
CA LYS A 247 17.01 -8.26 12.30
C LYS A 247 16.83 -9.50 11.43
N GLY A 248 17.93 -10.05 10.92
CA GLY A 248 17.98 -11.23 10.07
C GLY A 248 17.67 -10.97 8.60
N GLU A 249 17.53 -9.71 8.18
CA GLU A 249 17.26 -9.36 6.78
C GLU A 249 18.50 -9.54 5.91
N SER A 250 18.32 -10.06 4.69
CA SER A 250 19.38 -10.20 3.69
C SER A 250 19.54 -8.93 2.86
N ILE A 251 20.79 -8.53 2.61
CA ILE A 251 21.14 -7.36 1.80
C ILE A 251 22.17 -7.80 0.76
N PHE A 252 21.89 -7.52 -0.50
CA PHE A 252 22.75 -7.83 -1.64
C PHE A 252 23.33 -6.51 -2.16
N TRP A 253 24.62 -6.26 -1.90
CA TRP A 253 25.31 -5.10 -2.42
C TRP A 253 25.81 -5.40 -3.82
N CYS A 254 25.16 -4.80 -4.81
CA CYS A 254 25.43 -5.00 -6.22
C CYS A 254 26.44 -3.97 -6.72
N ASP A 255 27.54 -4.44 -7.29
CA ASP A 255 28.62 -3.61 -7.80
C ASP A 255 28.55 -3.35 -9.31
N GLN A 256 27.59 -3.94 -10.02
CA GLN A 256 27.32 -3.74 -11.46
C GLN A 256 25.83 -3.94 -11.77
N LEU A 257 25.34 -3.33 -12.86
CA LEU A 257 24.04 -3.64 -13.45
C LEU A 257 24.13 -4.94 -14.27
N HIS A 258 23.12 -5.82 -14.18
CA HIS A 258 23.01 -7.02 -15.01
C HIS A 258 22.83 -6.74 -16.52
N ILE A 259 22.76 -5.47 -16.94
CA ILE A 259 22.64 -5.07 -18.34
C ILE A 259 23.68 -3.97 -18.61
N ARG A 260 24.47 -4.17 -19.67
CA ARG A 260 25.39 -3.18 -20.24
C ARG A 260 24.61 -1.99 -20.81
N GLU A 261 24.12 -1.10 -19.96
CA GLU A 261 23.74 0.25 -20.38
C GLU A 261 24.93 1.18 -20.18
N THR A 262 25.40 1.77 -21.27
CA THR A 262 26.45 2.80 -21.27
C THR A 262 25.85 4.11 -20.78
N ALA A 263 25.97 4.41 -19.50
CA ALA A 263 25.61 5.69 -18.91
C ALA A 263 26.75 6.20 -18.02
N ASP A 264 26.87 7.52 -17.88
CA ASP A 264 27.98 8.21 -17.18
C ASP A 264 28.08 7.90 -15.67
N THR A 265 27.07 7.26 -15.07
CA THR A 265 27.10 6.86 -13.66
C THR A 265 27.49 5.40 -13.55
N ASP A 266 28.76 5.16 -13.23
CA ASP A 266 29.29 3.82 -12.97
C ASP A 266 28.91 3.41 -11.54
N LEU A 267 27.99 2.44 -11.42
CA LEU A 267 27.72 1.82 -10.13
C LEU A 267 28.99 1.05 -9.74
N GLN A 268 29.50 1.31 -8.55
CA GLN A 268 30.70 0.66 -8.06
C GLN A 268 30.75 0.67 -6.54
N LEU A 269 31.56 -0.24 -5.98
CA LEU A 269 31.83 -0.25 -4.55
C LEU A 269 32.69 0.95 -4.15
N PRO A 270 32.45 1.51 -2.95
CA PRO A 270 33.35 2.49 -2.38
C PRO A 270 34.70 1.86 -1.98
N PRO A 271 35.72 2.67 -1.64
CA PRO A 271 36.98 2.16 -1.10
C PRO A 271 36.78 1.14 0.02
N ALA A 272 37.69 0.16 0.12
CA ALA A 272 37.59 -0.96 1.07
C ALA A 272 37.26 -0.52 2.51
N GLN A 273 37.86 0.59 2.98
CA GLN A 273 37.58 1.14 4.30
C GLN A 273 36.09 1.48 4.53
N ILE A 274 35.40 1.99 3.51
CA ILE A 274 33.97 2.32 3.57
C ILE A 274 33.14 1.02 3.52
N VAL A 275 33.51 0.09 2.64
CA VAL A 275 32.86 -1.22 2.54
C VAL A 275 32.91 -1.95 3.89
N ASP A 276 34.08 -2.03 4.50
CA ASP A 276 34.30 -2.68 5.79
C ASP A 276 33.51 -1.99 6.91
N ALA A 277 33.45 -0.66 6.90
CA ALA A 277 32.68 0.11 7.87
C ALA A 277 31.16 -0.14 7.75
N ILE A 278 30.64 -0.33 6.55
CA ILE A 278 29.22 -0.64 6.29
C ILE A 278 28.92 -2.10 6.67
N LYS A 279 29.77 -3.05 6.28
CA LYS A 279 29.65 -4.47 6.67
C LYS A 279 29.63 -4.65 8.18
N LYS A 280 30.59 -4.06 8.89
CA LYS A 280 30.66 -4.12 10.35
C LYS A 280 29.40 -3.53 11.02
N HIS A 281 28.84 -2.46 10.46
CA HIS A 281 27.60 -1.88 10.97
C HIS A 281 26.39 -2.77 10.71
N ALA A 282 26.32 -3.41 9.53
CA ALA A 282 25.29 -4.38 9.20
C ALA A 282 25.32 -5.59 10.15
N GLU A 283 26.51 -6.11 10.46
CA GLU A 283 26.70 -7.19 11.45
C GLU A 283 26.21 -6.78 12.85
N GLN A 284 26.51 -5.54 13.29
CA GLN A 284 26.01 -5.01 14.56
C GLN A 284 24.48 -4.89 14.61
N CYS A 285 23.85 -4.66 13.45
CA CYS A 285 22.40 -4.63 13.29
C CYS A 285 21.79 -6.03 13.12
N VAL A 286 22.60 -7.09 13.10
CA VAL A 286 22.20 -8.49 12.85
C VAL A 286 21.59 -8.64 11.45
N LEU A 287 22.23 -8.07 10.43
CA LEU A 287 21.84 -8.15 9.02
C LEU A 287 22.81 -9.08 8.28
N ASP A 288 22.30 -9.78 7.27
CA ASP A 288 23.10 -10.64 6.39
C ASP A 288 23.46 -9.87 5.11
N LEU A 289 24.57 -9.14 5.14
CA LEU A 289 25.04 -8.36 4.00
C LEU A 289 26.08 -9.13 3.20
N ALA A 290 25.74 -9.44 1.94
CA ALA A 290 26.62 -10.04 0.97
C ALA A 290 26.93 -9.06 -0.17
N ILE A 291 28.18 -9.05 -0.65
CA ILE A 291 28.51 -8.39 -1.91
C ILE A 291 28.27 -9.41 -3.00
N THR A 292 27.39 -9.07 -3.94
CA THR A 292 27.10 -9.91 -5.10
C THR A 292 27.87 -9.37 -6.29
N ILE A 293 28.81 -10.17 -6.75
CA ILE A 293 29.37 -10.03 -8.09
C ILE A 293 28.36 -10.70 -9.03
N PRO A 294 27.96 -10.09 -10.15
CA PRO A 294 27.00 -10.68 -11.08
C PRO A 294 27.37 -12.09 -11.55
#